data_AF-A0A941XU83-F1
#
_entry.id   AF-A0A941XU83-F1
#
_cell.length_a   1.000
_cell.length_b   1.000
_cell.length_c   1.000
_cell.angle_alpha   90.00
_cell.angle_beta   90.00
_cell.angle_gamma   90.00
#
_symmetry.space_group_name_H-M   'P 1'
#
loop_
_entity.id
_entity.type
_entity.pdbx_description
1 polymer ?
#
loop_
_entity_poly.entity_id
_entity_poly.type
_entity_poly.pdbx_seq_one_letter_code
_entity_poly.pdbx_strand_id
1 'polypeptide(L)' 'MFGNKFYIDLEIQVDGDKPLTESHAIADQVHNSVESNFTNIKHIMIHVNPTSSGERL' A
#
# COMPACT_ATOMS: atom_id res chain seq x y z
N MET A 1 -5.86 -26.93 8.82
CA MET A 1 -5.06 -25.97 9.61
C MET A 1 -5.06 -24.64 8.89
N PHE A 2 -5.71 -23.61 9.44
CA PHE A 2 -5.49 -22.24 8.97
C PHE A 2 -4.11 -21.82 9.49
N GLY A 3 -3.08 -22.01 8.66
CA GLY A 3 -1.69 -21.69 9.01
C GLY A 3 -1.52 -20.21 9.35
N ASN A 4 -0.47 -19.91 10.11
CA ASN A 4 -0.12 -18.57 10.59
C ASN A 4 0.04 -17.59 9.41
N LYS A 5 -1.04 -16.92 9.03
CA LYS A 5 -1.01 -15.87 8.03
C LYS A 5 -0.72 -14.52 8.68
N PHE A 6 0.02 -13.67 7.98
CA PHE A 6 0.44 -12.37 8.47
C PHE A 6 -0.61 -11.29 8.19
N TYR A 7 -0.77 -10.38 9.14
CA TYR A 7 -1.40 -9.09 8.92
C TYR A 7 -0.30 -8.04 8.85
N ILE A 8 -0.32 -7.20 7.83
CA ILE A 8 0.74 -6.19 7.62
C ILE A 8 0.12 -4.80 7.61
N ASP A 9 0.82 -3.87 8.25
CA ASP A 9 0.63 -2.43 8.10
C ASP A 9 1.81 -1.91 7.26
N LEU A 10 1.50 -1.21 6.18
CA LEU A 10 2.48 -0.69 5.22
C LEU A 10 2.22 0.79 4.97
N GLU A 11 3.27 1.59 4.96
CA GLU A 11 3.20 2.98 4.53
C GLU A 11 3.80 3.15 3.14
N ILE A 12 3.11 3.92 2.29
CA ILE A 12 3.64 4.39 1.01
C ILE A 12 3.57 5.91 0.94
N GLN A 13 4.47 6.50 0.16
CA GLN A 13 4.37 7.90 -0.20
C GLN A 13 3.89 8.05 -1.64
N VAL A 14 2.94 8.94 -1.86
CA VAL A 14 2.43 9.32 -3.18
C VAL A 14 2.52 10.83 -3.31
N ASP A 15 2.71 11.34 -4.53
CA ASP A 15 2.70 12.78 -4.80
C ASP A 15 1.50 13.46 -4.12
N GLY A 16 1.78 14.42 -3.23
CA GLY A 16 0.77 15.13 -2.44
C GLY A 16 -0.18 15.99 -3.28
N ASP A 17 0.20 16.33 -4.51
CA ASP A 17 -0.61 17.12 -5.43
C ASP A 17 -1.55 16.24 -6.29
N LYS A 18 -1.44 14.90 -6.21
CA LYS A 18 -2.35 13.99 -6.92
C LYS A 18 -3.77 14.04 -6.35
N PRO A 19 -4.80 13.90 -7.20
CA PRO A 19 -6.16 13.70 -6.73
C PRO A 19 -6.24 12.49 -5.79
N LEU A 20 -7.03 12.61 -4.73
CA LEU A 20 -7.24 11.52 -3.76
C LEU A 20 -7.65 10.19 -4.43
N THR A 21 -8.44 10.25 -5.49
CA THR A 21 -8.85 9.07 -6.27
C THR A 21 -7.68 8.37 -6.94
N GLU A 22 -6.69 9.12 -7.42
CA GLU A 22 -5.49 8.55 -8.03
C GLU A 22 -4.58 7.95 -6.95
N SER A 23 -4.38 8.65 -5.83
CA SER A 23 -3.62 8.14 -4.69
C SER A 23 -4.25 6.87 -4.10
N HIS A 24 -5.58 6.79 -4.06
CA HIS A 24 -6.31 5.58 -3.67
C HIS A 24 -6.10 4.44 -4.67
N ALA A 25 -6.17 4.70 -5.97
CA ALA A 25 -5.93 3.69 -6.99
C ALA A 25 -4.49 3.11 -6.91
N ILE A 26 -3.50 3.94 -6.60
CA ILE A 26 -2.11 3.49 -6.36
C ILE A 26 -2.06 2.58 -5.13
N ALA A 27 -2.69 2.97 -4.02
CA ALA A 27 -2.76 2.14 -2.82
C ALA A 27 -3.43 0.79 -3.09
N ASP A 28 -4.56 0.78 -3.81
CA ASP A 28 -5.26 -0.46 -4.18
C ASP A 28 -4.41 -1.38 -5.07
N GLN A 29 -3.62 -0.81 -5.98
CA GLN A 29 -2.69 -1.59 -6.80
C GLN A 29 -1.60 -2.25 -5.94
N VAL A 30 -1.01 -1.52 -5.00
CA VAL A 30 -0.03 -2.07 -4.04
C VAL A 30 -0.69 -3.13 -3.17
N HIS A 31 -1.91 -2.87 -2.68
CA HIS A 31 -2.70 -3.78 -1.86
C HIS A 31 -2.84 -5.15 -2.54
N ASN A 32 -3.43 -5.12 -3.74
CA ASN A 32 -3.71 -6.32 -4.53
C ASN A 32 -2.42 -7.03 -4.96
N SER A 33 -1.37 -6.28 -5.30
CA SER A 33 -0.08 -6.85 -5.68
C SER A 33 0.54 -7.64 -4.53
N VAL A 34 0.58 -7.09 -3.31
CA VAL A 34 1.17 -7.79 -2.16
C VAL A 34 0.33 -9.01 -1.76
N GLU A 35 -0.99 -8.89 -1.66
CA GLU A 35 -1.83 -10.05 -1.31
C GLU A 35 -1.76 -11.18 -2.36
N SER A 36 -1.63 -10.83 -3.65
CA SER A 36 -1.50 -11.84 -4.73
C SER A 36 -0.12 -12.50 -4.81
N ASN A 37 0.96 -11.77 -4.50
CA ASN A 37 2.32 -12.31 -4.56
C ASN A 37 2.71 -13.12 -3.32
N PHE A 38 2.14 -12.81 -2.15
CA PHE A 38 2.52 -13.43 -0.88
C PHE A 38 1.35 -14.18 -0.25
N THR A 39 1.21 -15.47 -0.58
CA THR A 39 0.08 -16.32 -0.15
C THR A 39 -0.03 -16.55 1.37
N ASN A 40 1.06 -16.28 2.11
CA ASN A 40 1.13 -16.29 3.57
C ASN A 40 0.60 -15.00 4.21
N ILE A 41 0.25 -13.98 3.45
CA ILE A 41 -0.43 -12.79 3.96
C ILE A 41 -1.93 -13.05 4.01
N LYS A 42 -2.58 -12.63 5.11
CA LYS A 42 -4.03 -12.66 5.29
C LYS A 42 -4.67 -11.37 4.82
N HIS A 43 -4.08 -10.24 5.20
CA HIS A 43 -4.53 -8.93 4.78
C HIS A 43 -3.41 -7.91 4.95
N ILE A 44 -3.41 -6.86 4.13
CA ILE A 44 -2.58 -5.68 4.36
C ILE A 44 -3.41 -4.41 4.45
N MET A 45 -3.02 -3.52 5.35
CA MET A 45 -3.51 -2.15 5.41
C MET A 45 -2.43 -1.23 4.86
N ILE A 46 -2.83 -0.25 4.04
CA ILE A 46 -1.90 0.73 3.47
C ILE A 46 -2.25 2.11 3.99
N HIS A 47 -1.30 2.75 4.67
CA HIS A 47 -1.32 4.18 4.93
C HIS A 47 -0.66 4.93 3.77
N VAL A 48 -1.37 5.91 3.21
CA VAL A 48 -0.86 6.74 2.13
C VAL A 48 -0.48 8.09 2.69
N ASN A 49 0.81 8.39 2.65
CA ASN A 49 1.35 9.69 3.04
C ASN A 49 1.67 10.51 1.78
N PRO A 50 1.50 11.85 1.81
CA PRO A 50 1.96 12.69 0.72
C PRO A 50 3.49 12.78 0.75
N THR A 51 4.15 12.70 -0.41
CA THR A 51 5.53 13.15 -0.55
C THR A 51 5.54 14.66 -0.81
N SER A 52 6.56 15.35 -0.31
CA SER A 52 6.79 16.74 -0.66
C SER A 52 7.27 16.82 -2.11
N SER A 53 6.78 17.81 -2.87
CA SER A 53 7.27 18.10 -4.22
C SER A 53 8.71 18.63 -4.16
N GLY A 54 9.67 17.73 -3.92
CA GLY A 54 11.09 18.06 -3.72
C GLY A 54 11.93 16.94 -3.14
N GLU A 55 11.36 15.99 -2.40
CA GLU A 55 12.09 14.82 -1.91
C GLU A 55 12.13 13.73 -2.98
N ARG A 56 13.15 13.78 -3.84
CA ARG A 56 13.58 12.60 -4.59
C ARG A 56 14.45 11.75 -3.66
N LEU A 57 14.05 10.50 -3.45
CA LEU A 57 14.92 9.45 -2.92
C LEU A 57 16.17 9.28 -3.79
#